data_AF-A0A355QJT8-F1
#
_entry.id   AF-A0A355QJT8-F1
#
_cell.length_a   1.000
_cell.length_b   1.000
_cell.length_c   1.000
_cell.angle_alpha   90.00
_cell.angle_beta   90.00
_cell.angle_gamma   90.00
#
_symmetry.space_group_name_H-M   'P 1'
#
loop_
_entity.id
_entity.type
_entity.pdbx_description
1 polymer ?
#
loop_
_entity_poly.entity_id
_entity_poly.type
_entity_poly.pdbx_seq_one_letter_code
_entity_poly.pdbx_strand_id
1 'polypeptide(L)' 'ADTDAHDLTQAARGLALEVRCLEPHDLRPASRDGSAEVVTTEALLCAPTRPDAVLAEARRRRLPTS' A
#
# COMPACT_ATOMS: atom_id res chain seq x y z
N ALA A 1 -11.12 0.79 -9.79
CA ALA A 1 -11.37 1.50 -8.53
C ALA A 1 -11.23 2.99 -8.85
N ASP A 2 -12.07 3.83 -8.29
CA ASP A 2 -12.02 5.28 -8.49
C ASP A 2 -11.10 5.88 -7.44
N THR A 3 -9.80 5.58 -7.55
CA THR A 3 -8.74 6.00 -6.61
C THR A 3 -7.48 6.34 -7.38
N ASP A 4 -6.79 7.40 -6.95
CA ASP A 4 -5.51 7.83 -7.50
C ASP A 4 -4.32 7.15 -6.79
N ALA A 5 -4.60 6.18 -5.91
CA ALA A 5 -3.58 5.45 -5.19
C ALA A 5 -2.66 4.65 -6.14
N HIS A 6 -1.36 4.70 -5.88
CA HIS A 6 -0.38 3.96 -6.66
C HIS A 6 -0.57 2.44 -6.48
N ASP A 7 -0.83 1.73 -7.57
CA ASP A 7 -1.17 0.30 -7.54
C ASP A 7 0.08 -0.58 -7.38
N LEU A 8 0.27 -1.10 -6.16
CA LEU A 8 1.31 -2.07 -5.81
C LEU A 8 0.72 -3.48 -5.56
N THR A 9 -0.50 -3.75 -6.03
CA THR A 9 -1.16 -5.05 -5.82
C THR A 9 -0.52 -6.17 -6.65
N GLN A 10 0.25 -5.84 -7.69
CA GLN A 10 0.86 -6.79 -8.62
C GLN A 10 -0.17 -7.77 -9.24
N ALA A 11 -1.40 -7.29 -9.46
CA ALA A 11 -2.52 -8.11 -9.94
C ALA A 11 -2.83 -9.34 -9.06
N ALA A 12 -2.49 -9.27 -7.76
CA ALA A 12 -2.82 -10.31 -6.81
C ALA A 12 -4.33 -10.49 -6.70
N ARG A 13 -4.76 -11.75 -6.63
CA ARG A 13 -6.17 -12.11 -6.43
C ARG A 13 -6.44 -12.18 -4.93
N GLY A 14 -6.83 -11.05 -4.34
CA GLY A 14 -7.07 -10.93 -2.91
C GLY A 14 -7.64 -9.58 -2.50
N LEU A 15 -7.78 -9.37 -1.19
CA LEU A 15 -8.19 -8.10 -0.64
C LEU A 15 -7.04 -7.09 -0.75
N ALA A 16 -7.28 -5.99 -1.46
CA ALA A 16 -6.38 -4.85 -1.49
C ALA A 16 -6.70 -3.91 -0.32
N LEU A 17 -5.66 -3.38 0.31
CA LEU A 17 -5.75 -2.28 1.28
C LEU A 17 -5.26 -1.01 0.60
N GLU A 18 -6.02 0.08 0.75
CA GLU A 18 -5.51 1.42 0.47
C GLU A 18 -4.84 1.98 1.72
N VAL A 19 -3.59 2.38 1.59
CA VAL A 19 -2.83 3.07 2.63
C VAL A 19 -2.67 4.51 2.21
N ARG A 20 -3.21 5.43 3.00
CA ARG A 20 -3.09 6.88 2.78
C ARG A 20 -2.02 7.46 3.70
N CYS A 21 -1.11 8.21 3.10
CA CYS A 21 -0.05 8.90 3.82
C CYS A 21 -0.55 10.27 4.29
N LEU A 22 -0.05 10.76 5.42
CA LEU A 22 -0.38 12.10 5.92
C LEU A 22 0.26 13.21 5.07
N GLU A 23 1.40 12.90 4.46
CA GLU A 23 2.18 13.75 3.57
C GLU A 23 2.64 12.89 2.38
N PRO A 24 3.08 13.47 1.25
CA PRO A 24 3.68 12.69 0.18
C PRO A 24 4.92 11.92 0.66
N HIS A 25 5.05 10.65 0.28
CA HIS A 25 6.19 9.80 0.67
C HIS A 25 6.86 9.19 -0.56
N ASP A 26 8.19 9.18 -0.55
CA ASP A 26 8.99 8.48 -1.54
C ASP A 26 9.00 6.98 -1.25
N LEU A 27 8.54 6.20 -2.22
CA LEU A 27 8.56 4.74 -2.21
C LEU A 27 9.51 4.24 -3.27
N ARG A 28 10.18 3.12 -3.00
CA ARG A 28 10.95 2.38 -4.01
C ARG A 28 10.40 0.96 -4.15
N PRO A 29 9.37 0.76 -4.99
CA PRO A 29 8.75 -0.55 -5.16
C PRO A 29 9.75 -1.57 -5.70
N ALA A 30 9.73 -2.78 -5.13
CA ALA A 30 10.52 -3.86 -5.68
C ALA A 30 9.92 -4.34 -7.01
N SER A 31 10.71 -4.32 -8.07
CA SER A 31 10.36 -4.88 -9.37
C SER A 31 11.03 -6.24 -9.57
N ARG A 32 10.49 -7.06 -10.49
CA ARG A 32 11.06 -8.38 -10.82
C ARG A 32 12.37 -8.30 -11.60
N ASP A 33 12.56 -7.24 -12.36
CA ASP A 33 13.74 -6.99 -13.20
C ASP A 33 14.84 -6.19 -12.46
N GLY A 34 14.61 -5.85 -11.19
CA GLY A 34 15.55 -5.08 -10.37
C GLY A 34 15.59 -3.58 -10.67
N SER A 35 14.82 -3.12 -11.67
CA SER A 35 14.61 -1.69 -11.93
C SER A 35 13.60 -1.11 -10.93
N ALA A 36 14.09 -0.44 -9.88
CA ALA A 36 13.22 0.18 -8.91
C ALA A 36 13.31 1.71 -9.03
N GLU A 37 12.35 2.30 -9.75
CA GLU A 37 12.17 3.76 -9.77
C GLU A 37 11.55 4.24 -8.46
N VAL A 38 11.99 5.42 -8.00
CA VAL A 38 11.38 6.07 -6.84
C VAL A 38 10.09 6.74 -7.28
N VAL A 39 9.01 6.48 -6.55
CA VAL A 39 7.69 7.07 -6.79
C VAL A 39 7.29 7.84 -5.54
N THR A 40 7.05 9.14 -5.68
CA THR A 40 6.42 9.95 -4.63
C THR A 40 4.91 9.73 -4.68
N THR A 41 4.30 9.35 -3.56
CA THR A 41 2.85 9.10 -3.51
C THR A 41 2.21 9.53 -2.20
N GLU A 42 0.93 9.91 -2.28
CA GLU A 42 0.08 10.22 -1.13
C GLU A 42 -0.78 9.02 -0.71
N ALA A 43 -0.93 8.01 -1.59
CA ALA A 43 -1.69 6.80 -1.30
C ALA A 43 -1.21 5.62 -2.16
N LEU A 44 -1.25 4.42 -1.60
CA LEU A 44 -0.89 3.19 -2.31
C LEU A 44 -1.94 2.10 -2.09
N LEU A 45 -2.18 1.28 -3.11
CA LEU A 45 -2.90 0.02 -2.98
C LEU A 45 -1.89 -1.11 -2.83
N CYS A 46 -2.08 -1.96 -1.84
CA CYS A 46 -1.30 -3.19 -1.72
C CYS A 46 -2.20 -4.38 -1.39
N ALA A 47 -1.80 -5.57 -1.84
CA ALA A 47 -2.49 -6.81 -1.52
C ALA A 47 -1.62 -7.63 -0.55
N PRO A 48 -1.60 -7.31 0.74
CA PRO A 48 -0.76 -8.03 1.69
C PRO A 48 -1.24 -9.48 1.83
N THR A 49 -0.31 -10.42 2.02
CA THR A 49 -0.63 -11.84 2.24
C THR A 49 -1.54 -12.06 3.46
N ARG A 50 -1.50 -11.15 4.43
CA ARG A 50 -2.26 -11.20 5.69
C ARG A 50 -2.89 -9.82 6.00
N PRO A 51 -4.00 -9.45 5.34
CA PRO A 51 -4.63 -8.15 5.53
C PRO A 51 -5.14 -7.96 6.98
N ASP A 52 -5.59 -9.04 7.61
CA ASP A 52 -5.99 -9.10 9.02
C ASP A 52 -4.86 -8.65 9.96
N ALA A 53 -3.64 -9.14 9.72
CA ALA A 53 -2.48 -8.80 10.54
C ALA A 53 -2.08 -7.32 10.38
N VAL A 54 -2.21 -6.78 9.17
CA VAL A 54 -1.95 -5.36 8.90
C VAL A 54 -2.97 -4.48 9.66
N LEU A 55 -4.26 -4.82 9.59
CA LEU A 55 -5.32 -4.08 10.29
C LEU A 55 -5.18 -4.20 11.82
N ALA A 56 -4.84 -5.39 12.34
CA ALA A 56 -4.57 -5.58 13.76
C ALA A 56 -3.40 -4.71 14.24
N GLU A 57 -2.34 -4.62 13.44
CA GLU A 57 -1.18 -3.77 13.73
C GLU A 57 -1.54 -2.28 13.66
N ALA A 58 -2.32 -1.86 12.66
CA ALA A 58 -2.83 -0.49 12.55
C ALA A 58 -3.63 -0.09 13.80
N ARG A 59 -4.54 -0.96 14.25
CA ARG A 59 -5.30 -0.76 15.49
C ARG A 59 -4.38 -0.68 16.72
N ARG A 60 -3.38 -1.57 16.83
CA ARG A 60 -2.39 -1.56 17.93
C ARG A 60 -1.62 -0.25 17.98
N ARG A 61 -1.27 0.31 16.81
CA ARG A 61 -0.60 1.61 16.67
C ARG A 61 -1.52 2.81 16.75
N ARG A 62 -2.84 2.59 16.90
CA ARG A 62 -3.88 3.63 16.92
C ARG A 62 -3.93 4.44 15.62
N LEU A 63 -3.64 3.79 14.49
CA LEU A 63 -3.84 4.37 13.17
C LEU A 63 -5.35 4.32 12.80
N PRO A 64 -5.89 5.35 12.12
CA PRO A 64 -7.25 5.32 11.59
C PRO A 64 -7.45 4.14 10.62
N THR A 65 -8.59 3.46 10.73
CA THR A 65 -9.01 2.38 9.82
C THR A 65 -10.51 2.56 9.56
N SER A 66 -10.95 2.37 8.31
CA SER A 66 -12.33 2.56 7.85
C SER A 66 -12.75 1.44 6.92
#